data_AF-A0A7X1J938-F1
#
_entry.id   AF-A0A7X1J938-F1
#
_cell.length_a   1.000
_cell.length_b   1.000
_cell.length_c   1.000
_cell.angle_alpha   90.00
_cell.angle_beta   90.00
_cell.angle_gamma   90.00
#
_symmetry.space_group_name_H-M   'P 1'
#
loop_
_entity.id
_entity.type
_entity.pdbx_description
1 polymer ?
#
loop_
_entity_poly.entity_id
_entity_poly.type
_entity_poly.pdbx_seq_one_letter_code
_entity_poly.pdbx_strand_id
1 'polypeptide(L)'
;MLASLGTMPELARQLSVLGGCTHPVRLDGHRTEYAVNTATGEIGNVLRHLDSAALPAGQLLVRCNNRRATRCAACAETYRRDTYHLITAGLRGGKGTPEQVSTHPRVFATFTAPGFGPVHNRRTDGRPCRCGTHHDQEDAALGTPLNSDTYDYEAAVLWNAHAGALWRRFSIYLRREVAKRAGLTQRDFRDHARVSFAKVAEYQKRGAVHFHAVIRLGGPEGGDTSPPAWATAELLTDAIRAAATAARIDGPQIDSRAHTFAFGRQLDVRPIRSADFDGGQDLTERAVAAYIAKYATKGAETATGTLDRPIRFLAELAHARISDHARRMIRTAW
;
A
#
# COMPACT_ATOMS: atom_id res chain seq x y z
N MET A 1 -35.42 24.03 14.12
CA MET A 1 -34.99 24.13 15.53
C MET A 1 -33.50 24.52 15.71
N LEU A 2 -32.58 24.24 14.77
CA LEU A 2 -31.18 24.74 14.83
C LEU A 2 -31.00 26.18 14.32
N ALA A 3 -31.83 26.62 13.37
CA ALA A 3 -31.75 27.97 12.82
C ALA A 3 -32.15 29.08 13.81
N SER A 4 -32.90 28.76 14.87
CA SER A 4 -33.36 29.74 15.87
C SER A 4 -32.34 30.02 16.99
N LEU A 5 -31.20 29.31 17.03
CA LEU A 5 -30.21 29.39 18.10
C LEU A 5 -28.90 30.11 17.70
N GLY A 6 -28.78 30.65 16.48
CA GLY A 6 -27.58 31.39 16.04
C GLY A 6 -26.31 30.55 15.83
N THR A 7 -26.37 29.23 16.02
CA THR A 7 -25.21 28.31 15.96
C THR A 7 -24.87 27.79 14.56
N MET A 8 -25.67 28.14 13.54
CA MET A 8 -25.50 27.66 12.17
C MET A 8 -24.13 27.99 11.54
N PRO A 9 -23.56 29.20 11.71
CA PRO A 9 -22.22 29.50 11.18
C PRO A 9 -21.12 28.66 11.83
N GLU A 10 -21.23 28.42 13.14
CA GLU A 10 -20.24 27.67 13.92
C GLU A 10 -20.30 26.17 13.57
N LEU A 11 -21.52 25.63 13.41
CA LEU A 11 -21.73 24.28 12.90
C LEU A 11 -21.21 24.14 11.45
N ALA A 12 -21.46 25.12 10.58
CA ALA A 12 -20.95 25.11 9.21
C ALA A 12 -19.41 25.13 9.19
N ARG A 13 -18.77 25.91 10.07
CA ARG A 13 -17.31 25.92 10.24
C ARG A 13 -16.80 24.57 10.73
N GLN A 14 -17.45 23.95 11.70
CA GLN A 14 -17.08 22.62 12.17
C GLN A 14 -17.17 21.56 11.06
N LEU A 15 -18.23 21.61 10.25
CA LEU A 15 -18.42 20.69 9.12
C LEU A 15 -17.44 20.96 7.96
N SER A 16 -17.03 22.20 7.72
CA SER A 16 -16.11 22.55 6.63
C SER A 16 -14.72 21.91 6.81
N VAL A 17 -14.26 21.75 8.06
CA VAL A 17 -13.01 21.05 8.41
C VAL A 17 -13.02 19.58 8.00
N LEU A 18 -14.19 18.97 7.82
CA LEU A 18 -14.31 17.59 7.35
C LEU A 18 -13.95 17.43 5.87
N GLY A 19 -13.91 18.53 5.11
CA GLY A 19 -13.49 18.55 3.70
C GLY A 19 -14.29 17.59 2.83
N GLY A 20 -15.59 17.45 3.07
CA GLY A 20 -16.48 16.53 2.34
C GLY A 20 -16.42 15.07 2.79
N CYS A 21 -15.84 14.76 3.95
CA CYS A 21 -15.88 13.41 4.50
C CYS A 21 -17.33 12.92 4.70
N THR A 22 -17.69 11.78 4.10
CA THR A 22 -19.05 11.22 4.14
C THR A 22 -19.34 10.37 5.37
N HIS A 23 -18.32 9.97 6.12
CA HIS A 23 -18.44 9.10 7.30
C HIS A 23 -17.63 9.63 8.50
N PRO A 24 -17.82 10.89 8.94
CA PRO A 24 -17.01 11.46 10.02
C PRO A 24 -17.08 10.63 11.31
N VAL A 25 -15.93 10.52 11.99
CA VAL A 25 -15.86 9.90 13.32
C VAL A 25 -16.27 10.96 14.33
N ARG A 26 -17.16 10.55 15.24
CA ARG A 26 -17.65 11.36 16.35
C ARG A 26 -16.84 11.01 17.58
N LEU A 27 -16.12 12.00 18.11
CA LEU A 27 -15.35 11.86 19.33
C LEU A 27 -16.06 12.60 20.46
N ASP A 28 -16.15 11.92 21.59
CA ASP A 28 -16.70 12.46 22.84
C ASP A 28 -15.60 12.49 23.90
N GLY A 29 -15.54 13.59 24.65
CA GLY A 29 -14.54 13.84 25.68
C GLY A 29 -13.95 15.25 25.61
N HIS A 30 -12.90 15.46 26.39
CA HIS A 30 -12.26 16.76 26.51
C HIS A 30 -10.74 16.65 26.33
N ARG A 31 -10.11 17.77 25.95
CA ARG A 31 -8.65 17.94 25.93
C ARG A 31 -8.29 19.19 26.71
N THR A 32 -7.43 19.03 27.70
CA THR A 32 -6.82 20.16 28.42
C THR A 32 -5.34 20.20 28.09
N GLU A 33 -4.89 21.29 27.48
CA GLU A 33 -3.48 21.60 27.26
C GLU A 33 -2.97 22.44 28.42
N TYR A 34 -1.85 22.04 29.00
CA TYR A 34 -1.18 22.74 30.10
C TYR A 34 0.13 23.34 29.60
N ALA A 35 0.55 24.44 30.22
CA ALA A 35 1.93 24.88 30.11
C ALA A 35 2.83 23.82 30.72
N VAL A 36 3.90 23.42 30.05
CA VAL A 36 4.89 22.50 30.60
C VAL A 36 6.26 23.16 30.54
N ASN A 37 6.92 23.28 31.68
CA ASN A 37 8.31 23.69 31.72
C ASN A 37 9.17 22.52 31.19
N THR A 38 9.79 22.69 30.01
CA THR A 38 10.56 21.61 29.37
C THR A 38 11.89 21.30 30.04
N ALA A 39 12.39 22.18 30.92
CA ALA A 39 13.61 21.96 31.68
C ALA A 39 13.36 21.24 33.01
N THR A 40 12.23 21.53 33.69
CA THR A 40 11.91 20.95 35.01
C THR A 40 10.83 19.87 34.97
N GLY A 41 10.04 19.80 33.90
CA GLY A 41 8.87 18.91 33.78
C GLY A 41 7.63 19.41 34.52
N GLU A 42 7.67 20.58 35.16
CA GLU A 42 6.55 21.13 35.93
C GLU A 42 5.36 21.46 35.03
N ILE A 43 4.18 20.98 35.41
CA ILE A 43 2.90 21.27 34.75
C ILE A 43 2.34 22.55 35.35
N GLY A 44 2.30 23.60 34.54
CA GLY A 44 1.76 24.90 34.90
C GLY A 44 0.28 25.05 34.51
N ASN A 45 -0.12 26.30 34.28
CA ASN A 45 -1.52 26.67 34.04
C ASN A 45 -2.11 26.03 32.78
N VAL A 46 -3.43 25.88 32.77
CA VAL A 46 -4.18 25.50 31.57
C VAL A 46 -4.02 26.57 30.50
N LEU A 47 -3.58 26.16 29.31
CA LEU A 47 -3.48 27.01 28.13
C LEU A 47 -4.74 26.94 27.28
N ARG A 48 -5.28 25.73 27.10
CA ARG A 48 -6.49 25.49 26.30
C ARG A 48 -7.30 24.36 26.91
N HIS A 49 -8.61 24.53 26.92
CA HIS A 49 -9.53 23.46 27.26
C HIS A 49 -10.56 23.34 26.14
N LEU A 50 -10.74 22.12 25.64
CA LEU A 50 -11.74 21.76 24.64
C LEU A 50 -12.64 20.71 25.26
N ASP A 51 -13.95 20.98 25.31
CA ASP A 51 -14.97 20.00 25.64
C ASP A 51 -15.82 19.74 24.39
N SER A 52 -15.93 18.48 23.96
CA SER A 52 -16.71 18.12 22.78
C SER A 52 -18.20 18.43 22.91
N ALA A 53 -18.76 18.36 24.12
CA ALA A 53 -20.17 18.64 24.38
C ALA A 53 -20.52 20.11 24.14
N ALA A 54 -19.54 21.01 24.29
CA ALA A 54 -19.68 22.44 24.03
C ALA A 54 -19.57 22.80 22.53
N LEU A 55 -19.21 21.85 21.66
CA LEU A 55 -19.13 22.09 20.22
C LEU A 55 -20.52 22.15 19.57
N PRO A 56 -20.70 22.84 18.44
CA PRO A 56 -22.00 22.99 17.79
C PRO A 56 -22.71 21.69 17.41
N ALA A 57 -21.94 20.65 17.05
CA ALA A 57 -22.48 19.32 16.77
C ALA A 57 -22.68 18.45 18.03
N GLY A 58 -22.40 18.99 19.23
CA GLY A 58 -22.38 18.27 20.52
C GLY A 58 -21.25 17.25 20.65
N GLN A 59 -20.39 17.15 19.65
CA GLN A 59 -19.31 16.18 19.51
C GLN A 59 -18.18 16.79 18.69
N LEU A 60 -16.95 16.30 18.87
CA LEU A 60 -15.84 16.63 17.99
C LEU A 60 -15.91 15.72 16.75
N LEU A 61 -16.15 16.33 15.59
CA LEU A 61 -16.18 15.63 14.31
C LEU A 61 -14.79 15.62 13.68
N VAL A 62 -14.27 14.44 13.35
CA VAL A 62 -13.02 14.27 12.62
C VAL A 62 -13.23 13.43 11.36
N ARG A 63 -12.35 13.64 10.37
CA ARG A 63 -12.37 12.90 9.11
C ARG A 63 -12.15 11.40 9.37
N CYS A 64 -12.80 10.54 8.59
CA CYS A 64 -12.67 9.09 8.75
C CYS A 64 -11.29 8.53 8.40
N ASN A 65 -10.49 9.30 7.65
CA ASN A 65 -9.18 8.92 7.13
C ASN A 65 -9.15 7.57 6.40
N ASN A 66 -10.30 7.12 5.89
CA ASN A 66 -10.40 5.88 5.14
C ASN A 66 -9.82 6.08 3.74
N ARG A 67 -8.77 5.32 3.41
CA ARG A 67 -8.09 5.41 2.11
C ARG A 67 -8.91 4.86 0.94
N ARG A 68 -9.97 4.07 1.20
CA ARG A 68 -10.78 3.43 0.15
C ARG A 68 -11.79 4.42 -0.43
N ALA A 69 -11.73 4.64 -1.74
CA ALA A 69 -12.63 5.57 -2.44
C ALA A 69 -14.10 5.15 -2.34
N THR A 70 -14.36 3.84 -2.32
CA THR A 70 -15.68 3.24 -2.12
C THR A 70 -16.31 3.57 -0.76
N ARG A 71 -15.48 3.83 0.26
CA ARG A 71 -15.92 4.21 1.61
C ARG A 71 -16.05 5.72 1.76
N CYS A 72 -15.07 6.48 1.33
CA CYS A 72 -15.10 7.93 1.44
C CYS A 72 -14.22 8.55 0.35
N ALA A 73 -14.85 8.99 -0.75
CA ALA A 73 -14.15 9.59 -1.88
C ALA A 73 -13.28 10.79 -1.47
N ALA A 74 -13.78 11.67 -0.59
CA ALA A 74 -13.05 12.84 -0.14
C ALA A 74 -11.78 12.50 0.68
N CYS A 75 -11.88 11.56 1.63
CA CYS A 75 -10.71 11.15 2.42
C CYS A 75 -9.71 10.35 1.57
N ALA A 76 -10.20 9.47 0.69
CA ALA A 76 -9.36 8.73 -0.24
C ALA A 76 -8.61 9.67 -1.20
N GLU A 77 -9.25 10.73 -1.69
CA GLU A 77 -8.62 11.72 -2.57
C GLU A 77 -7.51 12.50 -1.85
N THR A 78 -7.74 12.92 -0.60
CA THR A 78 -6.66 13.50 0.22
C THR A 78 -5.51 12.52 0.38
N TYR A 79 -5.80 11.28 0.79
CA TYR A 79 -4.79 10.24 0.95
C TYR A 79 -3.99 9.99 -0.35
N ARG A 80 -4.67 9.98 -1.51
CA ARG A 80 -4.06 9.84 -2.83
C ARG A 80 -3.09 10.98 -3.12
N ARG A 81 -3.51 12.23 -2.88
CA ARG A 81 -2.68 13.43 -3.09
C ARG A 81 -1.48 13.46 -2.14
N ASP A 82 -1.69 13.13 -0.87
CA ASP A 82 -0.63 13.06 0.12
C ASP A 82 0.39 11.99 -0.27
N THR A 83 -0.07 10.81 -0.68
CA THR A 83 0.79 9.74 -1.21
C THR A 83 1.57 10.24 -2.42
N TYR A 84 0.91 10.89 -3.39
CA TYR A 84 1.60 11.45 -4.57
C TYR A 84 2.72 12.41 -4.17
N HIS A 85 2.44 13.34 -3.25
CA HIS A 85 3.43 14.31 -2.79
C HIS A 85 4.56 13.67 -1.97
N LEU A 86 4.25 12.69 -1.11
CA LEU A 86 5.26 11.96 -0.34
C LEU A 86 6.23 11.20 -1.25
N ILE A 87 5.71 10.49 -2.25
CA ILE A 87 6.55 9.77 -3.22
C ILE A 87 7.32 10.76 -4.08
N THR A 88 6.69 11.83 -4.56
CA THR A 88 7.37 12.86 -5.37
C THR A 88 8.51 13.51 -4.62
N ALA A 89 8.28 13.94 -3.37
CA ALA A 89 9.32 14.54 -2.52
C ALA A 89 10.46 13.55 -2.25
N GLY A 90 10.14 12.28 -1.98
CA GLY A 90 11.15 11.23 -1.80
C GLY A 90 11.93 10.86 -3.07
N LEU A 91 11.49 11.28 -4.25
CA LEU A 91 12.14 11.01 -5.53
C LEU A 91 12.87 12.23 -6.10
N ARG A 92 12.39 13.45 -5.83
CA ARG A 92 12.87 14.70 -6.45
C ARG A 92 13.33 15.77 -5.47
N GLY A 93 13.02 15.61 -4.19
CA GLY A 93 13.15 16.67 -3.19
C GLY A 93 11.91 17.57 -3.12
N GLY A 94 11.98 18.57 -2.25
CA GLY A 94 10.88 19.46 -1.88
C GLY A 94 10.15 19.03 -0.61
N LYS A 95 9.29 19.90 -0.07
CA LYS A 95 8.56 19.71 1.20
C LYS A 95 9.47 19.27 2.37
N GLY A 96 10.66 19.87 2.47
CA GLY A 96 11.66 19.54 3.48
C GLY A 96 12.60 18.39 3.12
N THR A 97 12.41 17.71 1.99
CA THR A 97 13.39 16.74 1.47
C THR A 97 14.41 17.46 0.55
N PRO A 98 15.73 17.21 0.69
CA PRO A 98 16.74 17.81 -0.17
C PRO A 98 16.61 17.42 -1.65
N GLU A 99 16.90 18.34 -2.57
CA GLU A 99 16.83 18.11 -4.02
C GLU A 99 17.82 17.04 -4.51
N GLN A 100 18.94 16.87 -3.81
CA GLN A 100 19.97 15.86 -4.13
C GLN A 100 19.42 14.43 -4.11
N VAL A 101 18.28 14.18 -3.45
CA VAL A 101 17.62 12.86 -3.44
C VAL A 101 17.28 12.37 -4.86
N SER A 102 17.13 13.30 -5.80
CA SER A 102 16.96 13.05 -7.23
C SER A 102 18.18 12.37 -7.88
N THR A 103 19.34 12.34 -7.24
CA THR A 103 20.52 11.60 -7.75
C THR A 103 20.63 10.19 -7.15
N HIS A 104 19.85 9.88 -6.11
CA HIS A 104 20.00 8.63 -5.37
C HIS A 104 19.50 7.42 -6.18
N PRO A 105 20.21 6.27 -6.16
CA PRO A 105 19.79 5.06 -6.85
C PRO A 105 18.40 4.60 -6.41
N ARG A 106 17.55 4.30 -7.40
CA ARG A 106 16.15 3.97 -7.16
C ARG A 106 15.59 3.06 -8.23
N VAL A 107 14.68 2.19 -7.80
CA VAL A 107 14.09 1.13 -8.60
C VAL A 107 12.60 1.06 -8.32
N PHE A 108 11.81 0.95 -9.38
CA PHE A 108 10.43 0.52 -9.32
C PHE A 108 10.36 -1.00 -9.55
N ALA A 109 9.85 -1.73 -8.56
CA ALA A 109 9.75 -3.18 -8.60
C ALA A 109 8.30 -3.66 -8.41
N THR A 110 7.88 -4.60 -9.25
CA THR A 110 6.58 -5.26 -9.16
C THR A 110 6.77 -6.74 -8.84
N PHE A 111 6.26 -7.15 -7.67
CA PHE A 111 6.34 -8.51 -7.15
C PHE A 111 4.99 -9.18 -7.33
N THR A 112 4.94 -10.29 -8.06
CA THR A 112 3.69 -11.00 -8.33
C THR A 112 3.40 -12.08 -7.30
N ALA A 113 2.12 -12.40 -7.12
CA ALA A 113 1.72 -13.61 -6.41
C ALA A 113 2.06 -14.86 -7.24
N PRO A 114 2.28 -16.03 -6.59
CA PRO A 114 2.32 -17.30 -7.30
C PRO A 114 0.97 -17.62 -7.98
N GLY A 115 0.96 -18.71 -8.75
CA GLY A 115 -0.25 -19.26 -9.35
C GLY A 115 -0.87 -20.33 -8.44
N PHE A 116 -2.20 -20.32 -8.34
CA PHE A 116 -2.98 -21.28 -7.54
C PHE A 116 -3.88 -22.17 -8.41
N GLY A 117 -3.66 -22.13 -9.73
CA GLY A 117 -4.47 -22.81 -10.73
C GLY A 117 -4.64 -21.94 -11.98
N PRO A 118 -5.05 -22.53 -13.11
CA PRO A 118 -5.36 -21.79 -14.33
C PRO A 118 -6.53 -20.83 -14.11
N VAL A 119 -6.37 -19.58 -14.57
CA VAL A 119 -7.42 -18.56 -14.54
C VAL A 119 -7.69 -18.03 -15.94
N HIS A 120 -8.90 -17.53 -16.15
CA HIS A 120 -9.23 -16.73 -17.33
C HIS A 120 -8.31 -15.51 -17.39
N ASN A 121 -7.72 -15.28 -18.55
CA ASN A 121 -6.81 -14.16 -18.78
C ASN A 121 -6.96 -13.63 -20.21
N ARG A 122 -6.58 -12.36 -20.38
CA ARG A 122 -6.39 -11.76 -21.68
C ARG A 122 -4.92 -11.96 -22.07
N ARG A 123 -4.69 -12.72 -23.12
CA ARG A 123 -3.33 -13.02 -23.57
C ARG A 123 -2.80 -11.90 -24.45
N THR A 124 -1.51 -11.58 -24.28
CA THR A 124 -0.83 -10.53 -25.05
C THR A 124 -0.32 -11.02 -26.41
N ASP A 125 -0.30 -12.32 -26.64
CA ASP A 125 0.16 -12.97 -27.88
C ASP A 125 -0.95 -13.15 -28.93
N GLY A 126 -2.09 -12.49 -28.75
CA GLY A 126 -3.22 -12.54 -29.67
C GLY A 126 -4.00 -13.86 -29.69
N ARG A 127 -3.61 -14.88 -28.91
CA ARG A 127 -4.32 -16.16 -28.84
C ARG A 127 -5.55 -16.06 -27.91
N PRO A 128 -6.61 -16.88 -28.13
CA PRO A 128 -7.73 -16.95 -27.20
C PRO A 128 -7.27 -17.46 -25.84
N CYS A 129 -8.07 -17.15 -24.82
CA CYS A 129 -7.91 -17.74 -23.51
C CYS A 129 -8.00 -19.27 -23.60
N ARG A 130 -7.51 -19.98 -22.59
CA ARG A 130 -7.57 -21.45 -22.55
C ARG A 130 -9.00 -22.00 -22.52
N CYS A 131 -10.00 -21.18 -22.21
CA CYS A 131 -11.41 -21.53 -22.37
C CYS A 131 -11.93 -21.45 -23.82
N GLY A 132 -11.11 -20.97 -24.77
CA GLY A 132 -11.49 -20.75 -26.17
C GLY A 132 -11.97 -19.34 -26.51
N THR A 133 -12.25 -18.49 -25.52
CA THR A 133 -12.80 -17.14 -25.72
C THR A 133 -11.72 -16.06 -25.76
N HIS A 134 -11.92 -15.03 -26.59
CA HIS A 134 -11.19 -13.77 -26.49
C HIS A 134 -11.87 -12.84 -25.49
N HIS A 135 -11.30 -12.74 -24.29
CA HIS A 135 -11.79 -11.82 -23.27
C HIS A 135 -11.39 -10.38 -23.59
N ASP A 136 -12.34 -9.45 -23.48
CA ASP A 136 -12.04 -8.02 -23.43
C ASP A 136 -11.46 -7.62 -22.06
N GLN A 137 -11.16 -6.35 -21.84
CA GLN A 137 -10.54 -5.88 -20.60
C GLN A 137 -11.50 -5.85 -19.39
N GLU A 138 -12.80 -5.69 -19.63
CA GLU A 138 -13.86 -5.54 -18.64
C GLU A 138 -14.62 -6.85 -18.38
N ASP A 139 -14.31 -7.91 -19.12
CA ASP A 139 -14.89 -9.23 -18.97
C ASP A 139 -14.77 -9.73 -17.51
N ALA A 140 -15.93 -10.06 -16.93
CA ALA A 140 -16.08 -10.49 -15.55
C ALA A 140 -15.44 -11.86 -15.26
N ALA A 141 -15.21 -12.68 -16.29
CA ALA A 141 -14.51 -13.95 -16.15
C ALA A 141 -13.03 -13.73 -15.84
N LEU A 142 -12.42 -12.61 -16.26
CA LEU A 142 -10.98 -12.39 -16.08
C LEU A 142 -10.54 -12.53 -14.62
N GLY A 143 -9.51 -13.35 -14.40
CA GLY A 143 -8.98 -13.64 -13.07
C GLY A 143 -9.73 -14.75 -12.33
N THR A 144 -10.93 -15.14 -12.76
CA THR A 144 -11.63 -16.30 -12.19
C THR A 144 -10.98 -17.62 -12.66
N PRO A 145 -11.06 -18.71 -11.87
CA PRO A 145 -10.49 -19.99 -12.25
C PRO A 145 -11.17 -20.60 -13.48
N LEU A 146 -10.40 -21.23 -14.37
CA LEU A 146 -10.97 -22.02 -15.49
C LEU A 146 -11.78 -23.22 -14.98
N ASN A 147 -11.32 -23.82 -13.87
CA ASN A 147 -12.05 -24.83 -13.13
C ASN A 147 -11.96 -24.48 -11.65
N SER A 148 -13.11 -24.21 -11.04
CA SER A 148 -13.18 -23.80 -9.64
C SER A 148 -12.90 -24.93 -8.66
N ASP A 149 -13.09 -26.19 -9.05
CA ASP A 149 -12.90 -27.34 -8.15
C ASP A 149 -11.45 -27.76 -8.01
N THR A 150 -10.62 -27.43 -9.00
CA THR A 150 -9.17 -27.71 -8.98
C THR A 150 -8.33 -26.50 -8.59
N TYR A 151 -8.94 -25.33 -8.36
CA TYR A 151 -8.22 -24.14 -7.95
C TYR A 151 -7.88 -24.22 -6.46
N ASP A 152 -6.62 -23.95 -6.12
CA ASP A 152 -6.10 -24.04 -4.76
C ASP A 152 -6.47 -22.77 -3.96
N TYR A 153 -7.74 -22.69 -3.56
CA TYR A 153 -8.26 -21.59 -2.76
C TYR A 153 -7.58 -21.46 -1.40
N GLU A 154 -7.20 -22.59 -0.78
CA GLU A 154 -6.52 -22.61 0.51
C GLU A 154 -5.17 -21.89 0.40
N ALA A 155 -4.32 -22.29 -0.56
CA ALA A 155 -3.03 -21.63 -0.77
C ALA A 155 -3.20 -20.17 -1.19
N ALA A 156 -4.24 -19.83 -1.96
CA ALA A 156 -4.52 -18.46 -2.40
C ALA A 156 -4.89 -17.52 -1.23
N VAL A 157 -5.74 -17.98 -0.31
CA VAL A 157 -6.13 -17.23 0.88
C VAL A 157 -4.95 -17.12 1.85
N LEU A 158 -4.25 -18.22 2.10
CA LEU A 158 -3.08 -18.20 2.97
C LEU A 158 -1.97 -17.31 2.41
N TRP A 159 -1.76 -17.29 1.09
CA TRP A 159 -0.86 -16.32 0.44
C TRP A 159 -1.21 -14.89 0.81
N ASN A 160 -2.49 -14.50 0.69
CA ASN A 160 -2.93 -13.14 1.02
C ASN A 160 -2.68 -12.81 2.50
N ALA A 161 -2.95 -13.76 3.40
CA ALA A 161 -2.70 -13.61 4.83
C ALA A 161 -1.20 -13.45 5.15
N HIS A 162 -0.33 -14.14 4.40
CA HIS A 162 1.11 -14.19 4.64
C HIS A 162 1.92 -13.19 3.79
N ALA A 163 1.31 -12.50 2.82
CA ALA A 163 1.99 -11.57 1.92
C ALA A 163 2.74 -10.44 2.67
N GLY A 164 2.17 -9.96 3.79
CA GLY A 164 2.82 -8.96 4.66
C GLY A 164 4.09 -9.49 5.34
N ALA A 165 4.03 -10.72 5.86
CA ALA A 165 5.18 -11.39 6.48
C ALA A 165 6.27 -11.71 5.44
N LEU A 166 5.88 -12.12 4.23
CA LEU A 166 6.82 -12.35 3.14
C LEU A 166 7.53 -11.07 2.73
N TRP A 167 6.79 -9.95 2.62
CA TRP A 167 7.39 -8.65 2.38
C TRP A 167 8.41 -8.27 3.46
N ARG A 168 8.08 -8.51 4.74
CA ARG A 168 9.03 -8.29 5.85
C ARG A 168 10.31 -9.12 5.67
N ARG A 169 10.18 -10.40 5.29
CA ARG A 169 11.33 -11.28 5.02
C ARG A 169 12.17 -10.76 3.85
N PHE A 170 11.52 -10.34 2.77
CA PHE A 170 12.16 -9.68 1.64
C PHE A 170 12.94 -8.43 2.06
N SER A 171 12.34 -7.52 2.83
CA SER A 171 13.01 -6.30 3.28
C SER A 171 14.21 -6.56 4.20
N ILE A 172 14.22 -7.70 4.92
CA ILE A 172 15.40 -8.16 5.66
C ILE A 172 16.48 -8.58 4.67
N TYR A 173 16.17 -9.52 3.77
CA TYR A 173 17.14 -10.03 2.81
C TYR A 173 17.68 -8.96 1.86
N LEU A 174 16.87 -8.01 1.42
CA LEU A 174 17.32 -6.90 0.60
C LEU A 174 18.46 -6.13 1.26
N ARG A 175 18.33 -5.79 2.56
CA ARG A 175 19.41 -5.13 3.29
C ARG A 175 20.65 -6.01 3.41
N ARG A 176 20.51 -7.33 3.55
CA ARG A 176 21.64 -8.27 3.56
C ARG A 176 22.35 -8.34 2.24
N GLU A 177 21.59 -8.42 1.14
CA GLU A 177 22.10 -8.53 -0.22
C GLU A 177 22.81 -7.25 -0.67
N VAL A 178 22.32 -6.07 -0.24
CA VAL A 178 23.01 -4.79 -0.47
C VAL A 178 24.30 -4.73 0.35
N ALA A 179 24.25 -5.01 1.66
CA ALA A 179 25.44 -4.98 2.52
C ALA A 179 26.54 -5.93 2.00
N LYS A 180 26.17 -7.17 1.65
CA LYS A 180 27.08 -8.16 1.08
C LYS A 180 27.76 -7.66 -0.20
N ARG A 181 27.01 -7.05 -1.11
CA ARG A 181 27.56 -6.50 -2.38
C ARG A 181 28.45 -5.27 -2.15
N ALA A 182 28.20 -4.52 -1.08
CA ALA A 182 29.05 -3.42 -0.66
C ALA A 182 30.32 -3.87 0.08
N GLY A 183 30.50 -5.18 0.32
CA GLY A 183 31.61 -5.68 1.14
C GLY A 183 31.46 -5.38 2.64
N LEU A 184 30.25 -5.06 3.09
CA LEU A 184 29.95 -4.64 4.46
C LEU A 184 29.22 -5.73 5.25
N THR A 185 29.41 -5.72 6.56
CA THR A 185 28.52 -6.46 7.45
C THR A 185 27.15 -5.77 7.54
N GLN A 186 26.11 -6.49 7.97
CA GLN A 186 24.80 -5.88 8.23
C GLN A 186 24.84 -4.82 9.34
N ARG A 187 25.79 -4.94 10.28
CA ARG A 187 25.96 -3.99 11.38
C ARG A 187 26.50 -2.68 10.85
N ASP A 188 27.56 -2.74 10.06
CA ASP A 188 28.26 -1.57 9.55
C ASP A 188 27.45 -0.87 8.44
N PHE A 189 26.66 -1.62 7.67
CA PHE A 189 25.84 -1.08 6.59
C PHE A 189 25.03 0.17 6.98
N ARG A 190 24.45 0.20 8.19
CA ARG A 190 23.61 1.32 8.65
C ARG A 190 24.38 2.64 8.78
N ASP A 191 25.69 2.57 9.02
CA ASP A 191 26.56 3.72 9.20
C ASP A 191 27.07 4.25 7.84
N HIS A 192 26.77 3.54 6.74
CA HIS A 192 27.16 3.91 5.38
C HIS A 192 25.98 4.22 4.46
N ALA A 193 24.86 3.53 4.59
CA ALA A 193 23.73 3.65 3.67
C ALA A 193 22.40 3.19 4.28
N ARG A 194 21.31 3.68 3.69
CA ARG A 194 19.95 3.31 4.09
C ARG A 194 19.11 2.89 2.89
N VAL A 195 18.57 1.67 2.95
CA VAL A 195 17.50 1.23 2.04
C VAL A 195 16.17 1.78 2.53
N SER A 196 15.52 2.59 1.71
CA SER A 196 14.17 3.13 1.96
C SER A 196 13.22 2.60 0.89
N PHE A 197 11.96 2.36 1.25
CA PHE A 197 10.96 1.99 0.26
C PHE A 197 9.59 2.55 0.60
N ALA A 198 8.80 2.77 -0.44
CA ALA A 198 7.35 2.90 -0.35
C ALA A 198 6.72 1.81 -1.19
N LYS A 199 5.65 1.19 -0.69
CA LYS A 199 4.97 0.10 -1.39
C LYS A 199 3.47 0.19 -1.27
N VAL A 200 2.79 -0.33 -2.29
CA VAL A 200 1.35 -0.56 -2.30
C VAL A 200 1.10 -2.04 -2.54
N ALA A 201 0.08 -2.56 -1.88
CA ALA A 201 -0.43 -3.90 -2.08
C ALA A 201 -1.72 -3.79 -2.88
N GLU A 202 -1.75 -4.40 -4.06
CA GLU A 202 -2.92 -4.40 -4.93
C GLU A 202 -3.42 -5.83 -5.15
N TYR A 203 -4.73 -6.00 -5.17
CA TYR A 203 -5.35 -7.26 -5.57
C TYR A 203 -5.34 -7.39 -7.09
N GLN A 204 -4.85 -8.51 -7.61
CA GLN A 204 -5.08 -8.87 -9.01
C GLN A 204 -6.56 -9.27 -9.19
N LYS A 205 -7.07 -9.29 -10.44
CA LYS A 205 -8.45 -9.76 -10.72
C LYS A 205 -8.76 -11.15 -10.14
N ARG A 206 -7.73 -11.99 -9.97
CA ARG A 206 -7.80 -13.31 -9.31
C ARG A 206 -7.79 -13.29 -7.77
N GLY A 207 -7.95 -12.13 -7.15
CA GLY A 207 -7.96 -11.98 -5.70
C GLY A 207 -6.63 -12.20 -4.99
N ALA A 208 -5.51 -12.38 -5.70
CA ALA A 208 -4.19 -12.51 -5.09
C ALA A 208 -3.49 -11.15 -4.95
N VAL A 209 -2.93 -10.87 -3.77
CA VAL A 209 -2.16 -9.65 -3.51
C VAL A 209 -0.83 -9.68 -4.25
N HIS A 210 -0.50 -8.58 -4.91
CA HIS A 210 0.82 -8.30 -5.49
C HIS A 210 1.31 -6.94 -5.02
N PHE A 211 2.63 -6.70 -5.09
CA PHE A 211 3.23 -5.46 -4.60
C PHE A 211 3.82 -4.64 -5.73
N HIS A 212 3.62 -3.34 -5.66
CA HIS A 212 4.44 -2.36 -6.36
C HIS A 212 5.24 -1.58 -5.34
N ALA A 213 6.53 -1.40 -5.58
CA ALA A 213 7.42 -0.73 -4.66
C ALA A 213 8.39 0.20 -5.37
N VAL A 214 8.57 1.38 -4.79
CA VAL A 214 9.69 2.26 -5.06
C VAL A 214 10.72 1.99 -3.97
N ILE A 215 11.92 1.57 -4.36
CA ILE A 215 13.01 1.23 -3.46
C ILE A 215 14.17 2.15 -3.80
N ARG A 216 14.75 2.81 -2.79
CA ARG A 216 15.84 3.78 -2.93
C ARG A 216 16.98 3.43 -2.00
N LEU A 217 18.21 3.64 -2.45
CA LEU A 217 19.42 3.58 -1.64
C LEU A 217 19.93 5.01 -1.40
N GLY A 218 20.00 5.42 -0.14
CA GLY A 218 20.53 6.73 0.26
C GLY A 218 21.77 6.60 1.14
N GLY A 219 22.31 7.74 1.59
CA GLY A 219 23.38 7.78 2.59
C GLY A 219 22.96 7.27 3.97
N PRO A 220 23.82 7.39 4.99
CA PRO A 220 23.53 6.88 6.34
C PRO A 220 22.30 7.53 6.98
N GLU A 221 22.07 8.82 6.71
CA GLU A 221 20.86 9.54 7.16
C GLU A 221 19.70 9.39 6.17
N GLY A 222 19.88 8.63 5.09
CA GLY A 222 18.84 8.31 4.12
C GLY A 222 18.74 9.29 2.98
N GLY A 223 17.62 10.03 2.90
CA GLY A 223 17.38 10.98 1.80
C GLY A 223 18.23 12.25 1.92
N ASP A 224 18.72 12.54 3.12
CA ASP A 224 19.35 13.81 3.46
C ASP A 224 20.87 13.82 3.24
N THR A 225 21.45 12.64 3.01
CA THR A 225 22.89 12.46 2.74
C THR A 225 23.10 11.67 1.47
N SER A 226 24.14 12.02 0.71
CA SER A 226 24.50 11.37 -0.55
C SER A 226 24.84 9.89 -0.32
N PRO A 227 24.41 9.00 -1.23
CA PRO A 227 24.76 7.60 -1.17
C PRO A 227 26.27 7.39 -1.48
N PRO A 228 26.91 6.35 -0.93
CA PRO A 228 28.29 6.01 -1.28
C PRO A 228 28.48 5.68 -2.77
N ALA A 229 29.70 5.79 -3.29
CA ALA A 229 29.97 5.55 -4.72
C ALA A 229 29.62 4.13 -5.21
N TRP A 230 29.66 3.12 -4.33
CA TRP A 230 29.27 1.74 -4.66
C TRP A 230 27.74 1.57 -4.76
N ALA A 231 26.95 2.50 -4.22
CA ALA A 231 25.50 2.44 -4.25
C ALA A 231 25.02 2.83 -5.65
N THR A 232 24.74 1.83 -6.49
CA THR A 232 24.25 2.01 -7.85
C THR A 232 22.86 1.40 -8.05
N ALA A 233 22.18 1.78 -9.13
CA ALA A 233 20.86 1.21 -9.45
C ALA A 233 20.97 -0.26 -9.89
N GLU A 234 22.10 -0.64 -10.48
CA GLU A 234 22.47 -1.99 -10.87
C GLU A 234 22.63 -2.87 -9.62
N LEU A 235 23.43 -2.42 -8.64
CA LEU A 235 23.60 -3.13 -7.37
C LEU A 235 22.26 -3.32 -6.66
N LEU A 236 21.42 -2.28 -6.64
CA LEU A 236 20.10 -2.34 -6.04
C LEU A 236 19.18 -3.34 -6.79
N THR A 237 19.23 -3.33 -8.12
CA THR A 237 18.46 -4.26 -8.97
C THR A 237 18.84 -5.72 -8.68
N ASP A 238 20.14 -6.01 -8.62
CA ASP A 238 20.64 -7.36 -8.34
C ASP A 238 20.30 -7.81 -6.93
N ALA A 239 20.42 -6.91 -5.95
CA ALA A 239 20.03 -7.18 -4.57
C ALA A 239 18.53 -7.46 -4.45
N ILE A 240 17.67 -6.73 -5.18
CA ILE A 240 16.23 -6.98 -5.22
C ILE A 240 15.93 -8.37 -5.79
N ARG A 241 16.55 -8.75 -6.91
CA ARG A 241 16.35 -10.07 -7.54
C ARG A 241 16.78 -11.21 -6.60
N ALA A 242 17.96 -11.08 -5.99
CA ALA A 242 18.48 -12.06 -5.05
C ALA A 242 17.59 -12.18 -3.80
N ALA A 243 17.21 -11.05 -3.20
CA ALA A 243 16.35 -11.03 -2.02
C ALA A 243 14.94 -11.57 -2.29
N ALA A 244 14.36 -11.26 -3.45
CA ALA A 244 13.06 -11.78 -3.85
C ALA A 244 13.08 -13.31 -4.05
N THR A 245 14.16 -13.82 -4.67
CA THR A 245 14.36 -15.26 -4.88
C THR A 245 14.56 -16.01 -3.57
N ALA A 246 15.31 -15.41 -2.63
CA ALA A 246 15.58 -16.00 -1.34
C ALA A 246 14.39 -15.93 -0.36
N ALA A 247 13.54 -14.90 -0.48
CA ALA A 247 12.44 -14.65 0.43
C ALA A 247 11.44 -15.82 0.43
N ARG A 248 11.41 -16.54 1.54
CA ARG A 248 10.46 -17.63 1.82
C ARG A 248 10.03 -17.53 3.28
N ILE A 249 8.77 -17.86 3.52
CA ILE A 249 8.21 -18.00 4.87
C ILE A 249 7.38 -19.26 4.96
N ASP A 250 7.43 -19.92 6.10
CA ASP A 250 6.56 -21.05 6.39
C ASP A 250 5.18 -20.54 6.79
N GLY A 251 4.16 -21.31 6.42
CA GLY A 251 2.76 -21.13 6.76
C GLY A 251 2.29 -22.21 7.73
N PRO A 252 0.99 -22.21 8.06
CA PRO A 252 0.40 -23.28 8.86
C PRO A 252 0.43 -24.62 8.10
N GLN A 253 0.32 -25.72 8.85
CA GLN A 253 -0.02 -27.03 8.31
C GLN A 253 -1.53 -27.22 8.42
N ILE A 254 -2.20 -27.48 7.30
CA ILE A 254 -3.64 -27.75 7.24
C ILE A 254 -3.83 -29.12 6.60
N ASP A 255 -4.60 -30.01 7.21
CA ASP A 255 -4.85 -31.37 6.71
C ASP A 255 -3.57 -32.11 6.27
N SER A 256 -2.54 -32.02 7.11
CA SER A 256 -1.21 -32.62 6.88
C SER A 256 -0.42 -32.04 5.70
N ARG A 257 -0.91 -30.97 5.06
CA ARG A 257 -0.18 -30.19 4.05
C ARG A 257 0.51 -28.99 4.71
N ALA A 258 1.84 -29.03 4.77
CA ALA A 258 2.63 -27.88 5.16
C ALA A 258 2.66 -26.84 4.04
N HIS A 259 2.43 -25.57 4.38
CA HIS A 259 2.46 -24.47 3.42
C HIS A 259 3.75 -23.66 3.52
N THR A 260 4.25 -23.20 2.38
CA THR A 260 5.39 -22.27 2.30
C THR A 260 5.09 -21.23 1.23
N PHE A 261 5.41 -19.96 1.49
CA PHE A 261 5.12 -18.86 0.58
C PHE A 261 6.40 -18.19 0.07
N ALA A 262 6.41 -17.95 -1.24
CA ALA A 262 7.45 -17.22 -1.97
C ALA A 262 6.79 -16.37 -3.06
N PHE A 263 7.48 -15.34 -3.56
CA PHE A 263 6.96 -14.56 -4.68
C PHE A 263 6.79 -15.42 -5.93
N GLY A 264 5.86 -15.01 -6.79
CA GLY A 264 5.67 -15.60 -8.10
C GLY A 264 6.89 -15.44 -9.01
N ARG A 265 6.91 -16.21 -10.11
CA ARG A 265 8.01 -16.21 -11.07
C ARG A 265 8.23 -14.86 -11.77
N GLN A 266 7.19 -14.04 -11.86
CA GLN A 266 7.27 -12.75 -12.53
C GLN A 266 7.70 -11.67 -11.52
N LEU A 267 8.88 -11.12 -11.75
CA LEU A 267 9.43 -9.97 -11.04
C LEU A 267 9.89 -8.96 -12.09
N ASP A 268 9.23 -7.82 -12.11
CA ASP A 268 9.58 -6.70 -12.99
C ASP A 268 10.35 -5.66 -12.17
N VAL A 269 11.56 -5.32 -12.61
CA VAL A 269 12.49 -4.44 -11.88
C VAL A 269 13.01 -3.41 -12.87
N ARG A 270 12.66 -2.15 -12.65
CA ARG A 270 13.00 -1.05 -13.55
C ARG A 270 13.67 0.08 -12.76
N PRO A 271 14.94 0.42 -13.05
CA PRO A 271 15.55 1.63 -12.54
C PRO A 271 14.71 2.86 -12.88
N ILE A 272 14.59 3.80 -11.95
CA ILE A 272 13.89 5.08 -12.19
C ILE A 272 14.97 6.11 -12.50
N ARG A 273 14.94 6.71 -13.69
CA ARG A 273 15.85 7.77 -14.10
C ARG A 273 15.26 9.15 -13.85
N SER A 274 16.10 10.16 -13.64
CA SER A 274 15.68 11.56 -13.67
C SER A 274 15.15 11.91 -15.07
N ALA A 275 14.22 12.85 -15.15
CA ALA A 275 13.59 13.29 -16.39
C ALA A 275 14.55 13.96 -17.40
N ASP A 276 15.83 14.13 -17.06
CA ASP A 276 16.84 14.77 -17.90
C ASP A 276 17.43 13.84 -18.98
N PHE A 277 16.97 12.58 -19.05
CA PHE A 277 17.37 11.62 -20.09
C PHE A 277 16.17 11.30 -20.99
N ASP A 278 16.04 12.05 -22.08
CA ASP A 278 15.04 11.84 -23.14
C ASP A 278 15.39 10.60 -23.96
N GLY A 279 14.60 9.53 -23.80
CA GLY A 279 14.84 8.25 -24.44
C GLY A 279 13.60 7.34 -24.53
N GLY A 280 12.40 7.90 -24.70
CA GLY A 280 11.22 7.24 -25.31
C GLY A 280 10.59 5.98 -24.66
N GLN A 281 11.21 5.33 -23.66
CA GLN A 281 10.68 4.15 -22.97
C GLN A 281 10.89 4.17 -21.45
N ASP A 282 11.33 5.30 -20.90
CA ASP A 282 11.81 5.39 -19.51
C ASP A 282 10.71 5.78 -18.50
N LEU A 283 10.78 5.17 -17.30
CA LEU A 283 9.82 5.37 -16.22
C LEU A 283 10.20 6.62 -15.40
N THR A 284 9.47 7.72 -15.59
CA THR A 284 9.73 9.00 -14.90
C THR A 284 9.21 9.01 -13.45
N GLU A 285 9.82 9.82 -12.59
CA GLU A 285 9.44 9.93 -11.17
C GLU A 285 7.97 10.33 -10.97
N ARG A 286 7.46 11.25 -11.80
CA ARG A 286 6.06 11.69 -11.76
C ARG A 286 5.12 10.56 -12.16
N ALA A 287 5.48 9.78 -13.18
CA ALA A 287 4.71 8.61 -13.58
C ALA A 287 4.67 7.57 -12.45
N VAL A 288 5.80 7.31 -11.79
CA VAL A 288 5.87 6.41 -10.63
C VAL A 288 5.03 6.91 -9.46
N ALA A 289 5.16 8.19 -9.10
CA ALA A 289 4.39 8.77 -8.00
C ALA A 289 2.88 8.72 -8.28
N ALA A 290 2.46 9.06 -9.51
CA ALA A 290 1.08 8.96 -9.93
C ALA A 290 0.57 7.51 -9.90
N TYR A 291 1.40 6.56 -10.34
CA TYR A 291 1.10 5.13 -10.30
C TYR A 291 0.89 4.67 -8.86
N ILE A 292 1.87 4.85 -7.97
CA ILE A 292 1.78 4.44 -6.56
C ILE A 292 0.56 5.09 -5.89
N ALA A 293 0.35 6.39 -6.08
CA ALA A 293 -0.81 7.10 -5.53
C ALA A 293 -2.14 6.50 -6.02
N LYS A 294 -2.27 6.19 -7.32
CA LYS A 294 -3.46 5.58 -7.91
C LYS A 294 -3.83 4.26 -7.22
N TYR A 295 -2.85 3.43 -6.86
CA TYR A 295 -3.10 2.13 -6.24
C TYR A 295 -3.16 2.18 -4.71
N ALA A 296 -2.68 3.26 -4.10
CA ALA A 296 -2.76 3.45 -2.66
C ALA A 296 -4.20 3.56 -2.12
N THR A 297 -5.17 3.93 -2.97
CA THR A 297 -6.59 4.01 -2.60
C THR A 297 -7.43 2.82 -3.04
N LYS A 298 -6.86 1.89 -3.82
CA LYS A 298 -7.56 0.70 -4.29
C LYS A 298 -7.56 -0.40 -3.23
N GLY A 299 -8.75 -0.97 -3.00
CA GLY A 299 -8.93 -2.16 -2.18
C GLY A 299 -9.22 -3.40 -3.02
N ALA A 300 -9.59 -4.49 -2.34
CA ALA A 300 -9.97 -5.73 -3.01
C ALA A 300 -11.20 -5.52 -3.92
N GLU A 301 -12.15 -4.69 -3.49
CA GLU A 301 -13.40 -4.42 -4.18
C GLU A 301 -13.19 -3.88 -5.61
N THR A 302 -12.14 -3.08 -5.82
CA THR A 302 -11.85 -2.46 -7.11
C THR A 302 -11.36 -3.46 -8.15
N ALA A 303 -10.66 -4.52 -7.72
CA ALA A 303 -10.06 -5.50 -8.62
C ALA A 303 -10.91 -6.77 -8.79
N THR A 304 -11.71 -7.11 -7.78
CA THR A 304 -12.40 -8.41 -7.70
C THR A 304 -13.92 -8.29 -7.62
N GLY A 305 -14.45 -7.07 -7.54
CA GLY A 305 -15.87 -6.85 -7.25
C GLY A 305 -16.29 -7.38 -5.87
N THR A 306 -15.33 -7.56 -4.95
CA THR A 306 -15.59 -8.03 -3.57
C THR A 306 -16.16 -6.94 -2.68
N LEU A 307 -16.45 -7.29 -1.42
CA LEU A 307 -16.95 -6.37 -0.42
C LEU A 307 -15.83 -5.46 0.11
N ASP A 308 -16.17 -4.20 0.36
CA ASP A 308 -15.30 -3.18 0.95
C ASP A 308 -15.51 -3.05 2.48
N ARG A 309 -16.24 -3.99 3.10
CA ARG A 309 -16.56 -4.05 4.55
C ARG A 309 -16.13 -5.39 5.15
N PRO A 310 -15.88 -5.43 6.47
CA PRO A 310 -15.87 -6.68 7.21
C PRO A 310 -17.18 -7.45 7.03
N ILE A 311 -17.06 -8.77 7.01
CA ILE A 311 -18.17 -9.72 7.09
C ILE A 311 -18.20 -10.19 8.54
N ARG A 312 -19.37 -10.15 9.17
CA ARG A 312 -19.55 -10.61 10.56
C ARG A 312 -20.18 -11.99 10.61
N PHE A 313 -20.98 -12.34 9.61
CA PHE A 313 -21.61 -13.65 9.48
C PHE A 313 -21.52 -14.17 8.04
N LEU A 314 -21.23 -15.46 7.86
CA LEU A 314 -21.19 -16.09 6.54
C LEU A 314 -22.52 -15.98 5.78
N ALA A 315 -23.65 -15.92 6.50
CA ALA A 315 -24.99 -15.76 5.90
C ALA A 315 -25.10 -14.47 5.06
N GLU A 316 -24.31 -13.43 5.35
CA GLU A 316 -24.29 -12.19 4.58
C GLU A 316 -23.87 -12.40 3.11
N LEU A 317 -23.14 -13.48 2.82
CA LEU A 317 -22.72 -13.82 1.46
C LEU A 317 -23.88 -14.24 0.54
N ALA A 318 -25.01 -14.68 1.10
CA ALA A 318 -26.19 -15.07 0.32
C ALA A 318 -26.78 -13.88 -0.45
N HIS A 319 -26.67 -12.66 0.10
CA HIS A 319 -27.20 -11.44 -0.50
C HIS A 319 -26.11 -10.58 -1.16
N ALA A 320 -24.84 -11.00 -1.08
CA ALA A 320 -23.72 -10.27 -1.65
C ALA A 320 -23.67 -10.45 -3.19
N ARG A 321 -23.69 -9.34 -3.92
CA ARG A 321 -23.46 -9.29 -5.37
C ARG A 321 -21.95 -9.36 -5.65
N ILE A 322 -21.40 -10.57 -5.51
CA ILE A 322 -19.98 -10.87 -5.74
C ILE A 322 -19.88 -12.09 -6.67
N SER A 323 -18.74 -12.24 -7.35
CA SER A 323 -18.47 -13.42 -8.18
C SER A 323 -18.40 -14.69 -7.33
N ASP A 324 -18.65 -15.85 -7.95
CA ASP A 324 -18.53 -17.14 -7.28
C ASP A 324 -17.10 -17.39 -6.79
N HIS A 325 -16.11 -16.95 -7.57
CA HIS A 325 -14.70 -16.98 -7.17
C HIS A 325 -14.46 -16.18 -5.89
N ALA A 326 -14.94 -14.92 -5.82
CA ALA A 326 -14.86 -14.10 -4.62
C ALA A 326 -15.57 -14.74 -3.43
N ARG A 327 -16.76 -15.32 -3.64
CA ARG A 327 -17.51 -16.03 -2.60
C ARG A 327 -16.73 -17.22 -2.06
N ARG A 328 -16.09 -18.02 -2.93
CA ARG A 328 -15.29 -19.18 -2.55
C ARG A 328 -14.00 -18.79 -1.83
N MET A 329 -13.31 -17.73 -2.27
CA MET A 329 -12.17 -17.14 -1.55
C MET A 329 -12.58 -16.72 -0.12
N ILE A 330 -13.68 -15.99 0.03
CA ILE A 330 -14.15 -15.54 1.35
C ILE A 330 -14.53 -16.72 2.24
N ARG A 331 -15.27 -17.70 1.73
CA ARG A 331 -15.64 -18.91 2.50
C ARG A 331 -14.42 -19.70 2.95
N THR A 332 -13.38 -19.77 2.13
CA THR A 332 -12.14 -20.48 2.46
C THR A 332 -11.34 -19.74 3.54
N ALA A 333 -11.51 -18.41 3.65
CA ALA A 333 -10.83 -17.59 4.64
C ALA A 333 -11.52 -17.52 6.00
N TRP A 334 -12.75 -18.03 6.10
CA TRP A 334 -13.58 -18.00 7.30
C TRP A 334 -13.34 -19.23 8.16
#